data_AF-A0A9P8DQI8-F1
#
_entry.id   AF-A0A9P8DQI8-F1
#
_cell.length_a   1.000
_cell.length_b   1.000
_cell.length_c   1.000
_cell.angle_alpha   90.00
_cell.angle_beta   90.00
_cell.angle_gamma   90.00
#
_symmetry.space_group_name_H-M   'P 1'
#
loop_
_entity.id
_entity.type
_entity.pdbx_description
1 polymer ?
#
loop_
_entity_poly.entity_id
_entity_poly.type
_entity_poly.pdbx_seq_one_letter_code
_entity_poly.pdbx_strand_id
1 'polypeptide(L)'
;MQALKVLGVSSLPLRNLELRGAFDLEWLSSQLIPISTGLEALTLYKSLPLPEISSLKALHLRGFRLSPDQLAKILPSCTGSLKAFTYEATDVTSLHIDELYNWQVQASDVVRHLEKHCTSLESLHLDLRIRAFMSRDTKINPMPHLENFTALHELFLNSDAVYNTQSLESPDEQSLTSFLPPSIVSLTIVEPDFPPPPERLQKGLSGLANLRREQGRFPRLKRVTCDVKKLFDESHTEDLLSQVGIGLEYKEFPRSDWAYNRERLVASSFISSLSIDDEDLPTAWL
;
A
#
# COMPACT_ATOMS: atom_id res chain seq x y z
N MET A 1 -0.59 -32.85 -2.89
CA MET A 1 -0.62 -33.44 -1.53
C MET A 1 0.30 -34.66 -1.35
N GLN A 2 1.33 -34.86 -2.19
CA GLN A 2 2.06 -36.15 -2.28
C GLN A 2 3.53 -36.11 -1.86
N ALA A 3 4.36 -35.15 -2.29
CA ALA A 3 5.81 -35.27 -2.08
C ALA A 3 6.25 -35.23 -0.60
N LEU A 4 5.84 -34.22 0.18
CA LEU A 4 6.26 -34.09 1.59
C LEU A 4 5.63 -35.15 2.49
N LYS A 5 4.37 -35.53 2.22
CA LYS A 5 3.71 -36.64 2.92
C LYS A 5 4.40 -37.98 2.65
N VAL A 6 4.85 -38.23 1.42
CA VAL A 6 5.64 -39.43 1.06
C VAL A 6 6.99 -39.46 1.79
N LEU A 7 7.57 -38.29 2.06
CA LEU A 7 8.79 -38.15 2.87
C LEU A 7 8.56 -38.22 4.38
N GLY A 8 7.33 -38.48 4.83
CA GLY A 8 6.98 -38.55 6.27
C GLY A 8 6.96 -37.19 6.98
N VAL A 9 7.03 -36.08 6.25
CA VAL A 9 7.01 -34.73 6.81
C VAL A 9 5.56 -34.33 7.08
N SER A 10 5.17 -34.32 8.36
CA SER A 10 3.83 -33.98 8.83
C SER A 10 3.71 -32.55 9.37
N SER A 11 4.83 -31.92 9.71
CA SER A 11 4.87 -30.55 10.21
C SER A 11 6.17 -29.87 9.82
N LEU A 12 6.09 -28.58 9.50
CA LEU A 12 7.23 -27.71 9.29
C LEU A 12 7.21 -26.58 10.35
N PRO A 13 8.32 -26.32 11.04
CA PRO A 13 8.42 -25.24 12.03
C PRO A 13 8.61 -23.86 11.38
N LEU A 14 7.97 -23.63 10.22
CA LEU A 14 8.08 -22.38 9.49
C LEU A 14 7.22 -21.32 10.17
N ARG A 15 7.86 -20.21 10.56
CA ARG A 15 7.17 -19.00 11.05
C ARG A 15 7.02 -17.94 9.98
N ASN A 16 7.94 -17.90 9.01
CA ASN A 16 7.92 -16.93 7.92
C ASN A 16 8.07 -17.70 6.62
N LEU A 17 7.25 -17.35 5.63
CA LEU A 17 7.31 -17.93 4.29
C LEU A 17 7.27 -16.83 3.25
N GLU A 18 8.24 -16.84 2.36
CA GLU A 18 8.29 -15.95 1.21
C GLU A 18 8.18 -16.78 -0.06
N LEU A 19 7.16 -16.51 -0.87
CA LEU A 19 6.90 -17.22 -2.12
C LEU A 19 7.25 -16.31 -3.30
N ARG A 20 8.48 -16.49 -3.80
CA ARG A 20 9.05 -15.78 -4.95
C ARG A 20 9.39 -16.76 -6.07
N GLY A 21 9.04 -16.43 -7.32
CA GLY A 21 9.45 -17.21 -8.49
C GLY A 21 8.34 -17.41 -9.53
N ALA A 22 8.72 -17.89 -10.71
CA ALA A 22 7.83 -18.04 -11.86
C ALA A 22 7.10 -19.41 -11.95
N PHE A 23 7.55 -20.42 -11.20
CA PHE A 23 7.07 -21.79 -11.37
C PHE A 23 6.47 -22.40 -10.09
N ASP A 24 5.30 -23.02 -10.27
CA ASP A 24 4.51 -23.85 -9.37
C ASP A 24 4.30 -23.35 -7.91
N LEU A 25 4.08 -22.04 -7.77
CA LEU A 25 3.77 -21.43 -6.48
C LEU A 25 2.44 -21.94 -5.88
N GLU A 26 1.50 -22.38 -6.71
CA GLU A 26 0.23 -22.97 -6.27
C GLU A 26 0.45 -24.34 -5.63
N TRP A 27 1.30 -25.17 -6.21
CA TRP A 27 1.72 -26.39 -5.54
C TRP A 27 2.44 -26.08 -4.23
N LEU A 28 3.41 -25.16 -4.23
CA LEU A 28 4.15 -24.81 -3.02
C LEU A 28 3.22 -24.31 -1.90
N SER A 29 2.28 -23.41 -2.21
CA SER A 29 1.31 -22.90 -1.22
C SER A 29 0.41 -24.03 -0.69
N SER A 30 -0.11 -24.88 -1.58
CA SER A 30 -1.00 -26.00 -1.21
C SER A 30 -0.30 -27.13 -0.43
N GLN A 31 1.03 -27.23 -0.49
CA GLN A 31 1.80 -28.24 0.24
C GLN A 31 2.38 -27.71 1.55
N LEU A 32 2.99 -26.52 1.53
CA LEU A 32 3.76 -26.00 2.66
C LEU A 32 2.86 -25.38 3.72
N ILE A 33 1.87 -24.59 3.32
CA ILE A 33 1.04 -23.83 4.26
C ILE A 33 0.26 -24.77 5.21
N PRO A 34 -0.42 -25.83 4.73
CA PRO A 34 -1.21 -26.70 5.61
C PRO A 34 -0.40 -27.44 6.69
N ILE A 35 0.89 -27.69 6.45
CA ILE A 35 1.78 -28.36 7.42
C ILE A 35 2.61 -27.37 8.24
N SER A 36 2.50 -26.07 7.97
CA SER A 36 3.17 -24.98 8.68
C SER A 36 2.21 -24.28 9.63
N THR A 37 1.69 -25.01 10.61
CA THR A 37 0.65 -24.52 11.55
C THR A 37 1.10 -23.34 12.43
N GLY A 38 2.40 -23.08 12.49
CA GLY A 38 3.00 -21.94 13.18
C GLY A 38 3.36 -20.76 12.27
N LEU A 39 2.84 -20.70 11.04
CA LEU A 39 3.16 -19.64 10.08
C LEU A 39 2.59 -18.30 10.55
N GLU A 40 3.47 -17.36 10.89
CA GLU A 40 3.14 -16.03 11.42
C GLU A 40 3.22 -14.94 10.35
N ALA A 41 4.09 -15.07 9.34
CA ALA A 41 4.21 -14.10 8.25
C ALA A 41 4.29 -14.78 6.87
N LEU A 42 3.58 -14.21 5.89
CA LEU A 42 3.54 -14.67 4.52
C LEU A 42 3.78 -13.50 3.56
N THR A 43 4.77 -13.65 2.69
CA THR A 43 5.05 -12.70 1.61
C THR A 43 4.80 -13.36 0.26
N LEU A 44 3.97 -12.73 -0.57
CA LEU A 44 3.65 -13.16 -1.92
C LEU A 44 4.11 -12.14 -2.95
N TYR A 45 4.70 -12.64 -4.04
CA TYR A 45 5.05 -11.84 -5.23
C TYR A 45 4.15 -12.12 -6.43
N LYS A 46 3.05 -12.84 -6.21
CA LYS A 46 2.03 -13.16 -7.21
C LYS A 46 0.70 -13.46 -6.52
N SER A 47 -0.41 -13.19 -7.19
CA SER A 47 -1.73 -13.63 -6.72
C SER A 47 -1.84 -15.15 -6.80
N LEU A 48 -2.18 -15.78 -5.67
CA LEU A 48 -2.30 -17.22 -5.52
C LEU A 48 -3.48 -17.54 -4.59
N PRO A 49 -4.24 -18.61 -4.85
CA PRO A 49 -5.20 -19.10 -3.88
C PRO A 49 -4.45 -19.58 -2.62
N LEU A 50 -4.98 -19.23 -1.45
CA LEU A 50 -4.42 -19.62 -0.17
C LEU A 50 -5.42 -20.54 0.58
N PRO A 51 -4.95 -21.64 1.21
CA PRO A 51 -5.76 -22.33 2.21
C PRO A 51 -5.95 -21.43 3.44
N GLU A 52 -6.88 -21.76 4.32
CA GLU A 52 -7.07 -21.02 5.57
C GLU A 52 -5.80 -21.06 6.45
N ILE A 53 -5.43 -19.91 7.00
CA ILE A 53 -4.23 -19.69 7.82
C ILE A 53 -4.62 -18.90 9.07
N SER A 54 -4.91 -19.60 10.16
CA SER A 54 -5.34 -18.98 11.43
C SER A 54 -4.18 -18.42 12.25
N SER A 55 -2.95 -18.87 12.00
CA SER A 55 -1.74 -18.42 12.72
C SER A 55 -1.16 -17.12 12.16
N LEU A 56 -1.62 -16.67 10.98
CA LEU A 56 -1.01 -15.57 10.25
C LEU A 56 -1.23 -14.23 10.95
N LYS A 57 -0.14 -13.54 11.25
CA LYS A 57 -0.10 -12.21 11.86
C LYS A 57 0.30 -11.13 10.85
N ALA A 58 1.06 -11.47 9.82
CA ALA A 58 1.51 -10.52 8.80
C ALA A 58 1.32 -11.08 7.38
N LEU A 59 0.69 -10.30 6.52
CA LEU A 59 0.55 -10.61 5.09
C LEU A 59 1.17 -9.48 4.27
N HIS A 60 2.11 -9.83 3.39
CA HIS A 60 2.76 -8.91 2.48
C HIS A 60 2.53 -9.34 1.03
N LEU A 61 1.90 -8.47 0.24
CA LEU A 61 1.65 -8.65 -1.17
C LEU A 61 2.52 -7.63 -1.92
N ARG A 62 3.57 -8.07 -2.61
CA ARG A 62 4.61 -7.15 -3.11
C ARG A 62 4.96 -7.36 -4.57
N GLY A 63 5.12 -6.27 -5.32
CA GLY A 63 5.71 -6.32 -6.65
C GLY A 63 4.82 -7.01 -7.68
N PHE A 64 3.51 -6.98 -7.49
CA PHE A 64 2.54 -7.43 -8.50
C PHE A 64 1.24 -6.64 -8.37
N ARG A 65 0.45 -6.64 -9.44
CA ARG A 65 -0.87 -6.01 -9.45
C ARG A 65 -1.95 -7.00 -9.04
N LEU A 66 -2.86 -6.50 -8.23
CA LEU A 66 -3.96 -7.26 -7.67
C LEU A 66 -5.28 -6.67 -8.16
N SER A 67 -6.15 -7.52 -8.68
CA SER A 67 -7.55 -7.15 -8.93
C SER A 67 -8.41 -7.30 -7.67
N PRO A 68 -9.56 -6.61 -7.58
CA PRO A 68 -10.50 -6.81 -6.48
C PRO A 68 -10.89 -8.29 -6.29
N ASP A 69 -11.12 -9.03 -7.38
CA ASP A 69 -11.45 -10.46 -7.33
C ASP A 69 -10.32 -11.31 -6.78
N GLN A 70 -9.07 -10.98 -7.10
CA GLN A 70 -7.90 -11.66 -6.56
C GLN A 70 -7.73 -11.36 -5.07
N LEU A 71 -7.92 -10.11 -4.66
CA LEU A 71 -7.90 -9.72 -3.24
C LEU A 71 -8.96 -10.50 -2.44
N ALA A 72 -10.17 -10.60 -3.00
CA ALA A 72 -11.29 -11.32 -2.41
C ALA A 72 -11.04 -12.83 -2.25
N LYS A 73 -10.06 -13.40 -2.96
CA LYS A 73 -9.65 -14.81 -2.80
C LYS A 73 -8.52 -15.00 -1.78
N ILE A 74 -7.71 -13.96 -1.54
CA ILE A 74 -6.53 -14.03 -0.68
C ILE A 74 -6.89 -13.66 0.76
N LEU A 75 -7.53 -12.50 0.96
CA LEU A 75 -7.74 -11.98 2.31
C LEU A 75 -8.64 -12.86 3.19
N PRO A 76 -9.73 -13.49 2.68
CA PRO A 76 -10.54 -14.40 3.51
C PRO A 76 -9.75 -15.54 4.14
N SER A 77 -8.71 -16.05 3.47
CA SER A 77 -7.86 -17.14 3.97
C SER A 77 -7.10 -16.76 5.25
N CYS A 78 -6.92 -15.47 5.54
CA CYS A 78 -6.37 -15.00 6.80
C CYS A 78 -7.46 -15.04 7.89
N THR A 79 -7.72 -16.19 8.50
CA THR A 79 -8.84 -16.38 9.44
C THR A 79 -8.52 -15.98 10.89
N GLY A 80 -7.24 -15.77 11.19
CA GLY A 80 -6.75 -15.36 12.51
C GLY A 80 -6.77 -13.85 12.77
N SER A 81 -6.00 -13.42 13.77
CA SER A 81 -5.81 -12.01 14.12
C SER A 81 -4.65 -11.41 13.33
N LEU A 82 -4.94 -10.93 12.12
CA LEU A 82 -3.97 -10.23 11.31
C LEU A 82 -3.57 -8.89 11.98
N LYS A 83 -2.27 -8.68 12.15
CA LYS A 83 -1.66 -7.50 12.77
C LYS A 83 -1.03 -6.56 11.75
N ALA A 84 -0.46 -7.08 10.67
CA ALA A 84 0.17 -6.26 9.64
C ALA A 84 -0.32 -6.67 8.25
N PHE A 85 -0.67 -5.68 7.44
CA PHE A 85 -0.96 -5.87 6.03
C PHE A 85 -0.12 -4.89 5.20
N THR A 86 0.56 -5.43 4.18
CA THR A 86 1.31 -4.65 3.20
C THR A 86 0.84 -5.01 1.81
N TYR A 87 0.52 -4.00 1.00
CA TYR A 87 0.39 -4.14 -0.44
C TYR A 87 1.23 -3.09 -1.13
N GLU A 88 2.16 -3.57 -1.96
CA GLU A 88 3.05 -2.76 -2.80
C GLU A 88 2.82 -3.18 -4.25
N ALA A 89 2.21 -2.29 -5.02
CA ALA A 89 1.89 -2.55 -6.41
C ALA A 89 3.12 -2.26 -7.32
N THR A 90 3.22 -2.93 -8.49
CA THR A 90 4.33 -2.79 -9.46
C THR A 90 3.96 -2.01 -10.73
N ASP A 91 4.96 -1.42 -11.39
CA ASP A 91 4.82 -0.54 -12.56
C ASP A 91 4.14 -1.17 -13.80
N VAL A 92 3.62 -0.32 -14.71
CA VAL A 92 3.06 -0.73 -16.01
C VAL A 92 4.21 -1.15 -16.93
N THR A 93 4.28 -2.41 -17.35
CA THR A 93 5.21 -2.82 -18.42
C THR A 93 4.65 -2.63 -19.84
N SER A 94 3.36 -2.29 -20.00
CA SER A 94 2.72 -2.16 -21.32
C SER A 94 1.78 -0.96 -21.43
N LEU A 95 2.21 0.03 -22.21
CA LEU A 95 1.59 1.34 -22.46
C LEU A 95 0.13 1.36 -22.99
N HIS A 96 -0.49 0.23 -23.33
CA HIS A 96 -1.66 0.23 -24.23
C HIS A 96 -2.86 -0.65 -23.81
N ILE A 97 -2.84 -1.30 -22.63
CA ILE A 97 -3.89 -2.30 -22.29
C ILE A 97 -4.89 -1.79 -21.23
N ASP A 98 -4.61 -0.69 -20.54
CA ASP A 98 -5.30 -0.34 -19.28
C ASP A 98 -6.45 0.67 -19.41
N GLU A 99 -6.78 1.15 -20.61
CA GLU A 99 -7.78 2.23 -20.78
C GLU A 99 -9.24 1.82 -20.48
N LEU A 100 -9.55 0.52 -20.38
CA LEU A 100 -10.94 0.03 -20.38
C LEU A 100 -11.43 -0.69 -19.11
N TYR A 101 -10.58 -0.96 -18.12
CA TYR A 101 -10.99 -1.76 -16.96
C TYR A 101 -10.48 -1.21 -15.62
N ASN A 102 -11.38 -1.11 -14.63
CA ASN A 102 -11.05 -0.94 -13.20
C ASN A 102 -10.44 -2.22 -12.63
N TRP A 103 -9.33 -2.69 -13.21
CA TRP A 103 -8.76 -3.97 -12.88
C TRP A 103 -7.84 -3.92 -11.66
N GLN A 104 -7.46 -2.72 -11.20
CA GLN A 104 -6.56 -2.56 -10.06
C GLN A 104 -7.36 -2.28 -8.78
N VAL A 105 -6.98 -2.99 -7.72
CA VAL A 105 -7.52 -2.77 -6.37
C VAL A 105 -7.26 -1.33 -5.90
N GLN A 106 -8.29 -0.70 -5.34
CA GLN A 106 -8.18 0.61 -4.69
C GLN A 106 -7.97 0.45 -3.18
N ALA A 107 -7.51 1.51 -2.51
CA ALA A 107 -7.36 1.50 -1.05
C ALA A 107 -8.67 1.12 -0.34
N SER A 108 -9.81 1.62 -0.83
CA SER A 108 -11.14 1.27 -0.33
C SER A 108 -11.48 -0.21 -0.41
N ASP A 109 -11.03 -0.90 -1.47
CA ASP A 109 -11.25 -2.34 -1.61
C ASP A 109 -10.47 -3.12 -0.57
N VAL A 110 -9.21 -2.72 -0.33
CA VAL A 110 -8.38 -3.33 0.70
C VAL A 110 -8.97 -3.13 2.09
N VAL A 111 -9.33 -1.89 2.44
CA VAL A 111 -9.89 -1.57 3.76
C VAL A 111 -11.15 -2.38 4.05
N ARG A 112 -12.07 -2.49 3.07
CA ARG A 112 -13.31 -3.27 3.21
C ARG A 112 -13.04 -4.72 3.59
N HIS A 113 -12.05 -5.37 2.98
CA HIS A 113 -11.70 -6.74 3.32
C HIS A 113 -10.93 -6.87 4.64
N LEU A 114 -10.27 -5.80 5.10
CA LEU A 114 -9.56 -5.76 6.38
C LEU A 114 -10.47 -5.40 7.57
N GLU A 115 -11.73 -5.01 7.35
CA GLU A 115 -12.68 -4.70 8.43
C GLU A 115 -12.82 -5.84 9.45
N LYS A 116 -12.74 -7.11 9.02
CA LYS A 116 -12.76 -8.27 9.93
C LYS A 116 -11.56 -8.32 10.90
N HIS A 117 -10.50 -7.56 10.63
CA HIS A 117 -9.29 -7.45 11.44
C HIS A 117 -9.17 -6.08 12.12
N CYS A 118 -10.22 -5.26 12.14
CA CYS A 118 -10.17 -3.88 12.66
C CYS A 118 -9.69 -3.76 14.12
N THR A 119 -9.92 -4.79 14.95
CA THR A 119 -9.48 -4.83 16.35
C THR A 119 -8.08 -5.40 16.55
N SER A 120 -7.46 -5.99 15.53
CA SER A 120 -6.13 -6.60 15.60
C SER A 120 -5.09 -5.95 14.70
N LEU A 121 -5.51 -5.27 13.62
CA LEU A 121 -4.62 -4.69 12.64
C LEU A 121 -3.90 -3.48 13.25
N GLU A 122 -2.60 -3.63 13.40
CA GLU A 122 -1.66 -2.70 14.01
C GLU A 122 -1.01 -1.78 12.97
N SER A 123 -0.71 -2.32 11.78
CA SER A 123 -0.06 -1.61 10.67
C SER A 123 -0.75 -1.90 9.33
N LEU A 124 -1.03 -0.83 8.58
CA LEU A 124 -1.55 -0.88 7.21
C LEU A 124 -0.62 -0.11 6.27
N HIS A 125 -0.02 -0.83 5.32
CA HIS A 125 0.84 -0.25 4.29
C HIS A 125 0.24 -0.47 2.91
N LEU A 126 -0.18 0.62 2.26
CA LEU A 126 -0.74 0.62 0.91
C LEU A 126 0.11 1.54 0.02
N ASP A 127 1.07 0.96 -0.68
CA ASP A 127 1.83 1.64 -1.72
C ASP A 127 1.22 1.32 -3.08
N LEU A 128 0.33 2.21 -3.51
CA LEU A 128 -0.42 2.10 -4.74
C LEU A 128 0.13 3.03 -5.83
N ARG A 129 1.39 3.49 -5.71
CA ARG A 129 1.97 4.50 -6.61
C ARG A 129 2.12 3.91 -8.02
N ILE A 130 1.03 3.88 -8.78
CA ILE A 130 0.95 3.39 -10.16
C ILE A 130 0.02 4.36 -10.89
N ARG A 131 0.56 5.15 -11.82
CA ARG A 131 -0.26 6.05 -12.66
C ARG A 131 0.26 6.22 -14.09
N ALA A 132 0.84 5.20 -14.68
CA ALA A 132 0.86 5.15 -16.12
C ALA A 132 -0.56 4.71 -16.57
N PHE A 133 -1.36 5.65 -17.06
CA PHE A 133 -2.59 5.43 -17.85
C PHE A 133 -3.82 4.83 -17.13
N MET A 134 -4.20 5.36 -15.96
CA MET A 134 -5.63 5.27 -15.60
C MET A 134 -6.40 6.21 -16.53
N SER A 135 -7.50 5.73 -17.13
CA SER A 135 -8.38 6.57 -17.94
C SER A 135 -8.77 7.84 -17.17
N ARG A 136 -8.95 8.96 -17.88
CA ARG A 136 -9.46 10.21 -17.29
C ARG A 136 -10.79 10.02 -16.54
N ASP A 137 -11.51 8.94 -16.86
CA ASP A 137 -12.80 8.61 -16.25
C ASP A 137 -12.69 7.61 -15.09
N THR A 138 -11.48 7.16 -14.72
CA THR A 138 -11.31 6.25 -13.58
C THR A 138 -11.61 6.97 -12.27
N LYS A 139 -12.81 6.72 -11.73
CA LYS A 139 -13.21 7.19 -10.40
C LYS A 139 -12.46 6.38 -9.33
N ILE A 140 -11.61 7.07 -8.56
CA ILE A 140 -11.03 6.53 -7.34
C ILE A 140 -12.01 6.75 -6.21
N ASN A 141 -12.42 5.67 -5.57
CA ASN A 141 -13.25 5.76 -4.39
C ASN A 141 -12.44 6.36 -3.24
N PRO A 142 -13.07 7.22 -2.44
CA PRO A 142 -12.42 7.79 -1.27
C PRO A 142 -12.01 6.72 -0.26
N MET A 143 -10.97 7.03 0.54
CA MET A 143 -10.59 6.20 1.67
C MET A 143 -11.76 6.09 2.66
N PRO A 144 -12.19 4.87 3.05
CA PRO A 144 -13.19 4.70 4.09
C PRO A 144 -12.70 5.21 5.44
N HIS A 145 -13.63 5.61 6.31
CA HIS A 145 -13.31 5.95 7.69
C HIS A 145 -12.71 4.75 8.43
N LEU A 146 -11.56 4.95 9.06
CA LEU A 146 -10.82 3.93 9.78
C LEU A 146 -11.13 3.93 11.29
N GLU A 147 -12.14 4.65 11.76
CA GLU A 147 -12.45 4.80 13.21
C GLU A 147 -12.62 3.46 13.93
N ASN A 148 -13.12 2.44 13.24
CA ASN A 148 -13.30 1.08 13.77
C ASN A 148 -11.97 0.31 13.92
N PHE A 149 -10.88 0.77 13.28
CA PHE A 149 -9.56 0.16 13.35
C PHE A 149 -8.83 0.56 14.64
N THR A 150 -9.32 0.07 15.76
CA THR A 150 -8.91 0.48 17.12
C THR A 150 -7.47 0.12 17.50
N ALA A 151 -6.87 -0.86 16.84
CA ALA A 151 -5.46 -1.25 17.04
C ALA A 151 -4.48 -0.55 16.09
N LEU A 152 -4.99 0.12 15.05
CA LEU A 152 -4.18 0.67 13.97
C LEU A 152 -3.40 1.88 14.45
N HIS A 153 -2.07 1.75 14.45
CA HIS A 153 -1.15 2.80 14.91
C HIS A 153 -0.17 3.23 13.82
N GLU A 154 0.05 2.41 12.79
CA GLU A 154 0.88 2.75 11.63
C GLU A 154 0.05 2.71 10.35
N LEU A 155 0.09 3.80 9.59
CA LEU A 155 -0.59 3.90 8.32
C LEU A 155 0.34 4.49 7.26
N PHE A 156 0.49 3.78 6.15
CA PHE A 156 1.19 4.23 4.95
C PHE A 156 0.22 4.20 3.78
N LEU A 157 0.07 5.33 3.09
CA LEU A 157 -0.83 5.47 1.95
C LEU A 157 -0.31 6.48 0.93
N ASN A 158 -0.91 6.43 -0.25
CA ASN A 158 -0.73 7.44 -1.27
C ASN A 158 -1.60 8.68 -1.02
N SER A 159 -1.13 9.86 -1.39
CA SER A 159 -1.90 11.11 -1.28
C SER A 159 -3.21 11.11 -2.08
N ASP A 160 -3.27 10.37 -3.19
CA ASP A 160 -4.46 10.25 -4.03
C ASP A 160 -5.59 9.39 -3.44
N ALA A 161 -5.26 8.49 -2.51
CA ALA A 161 -6.26 7.77 -1.72
C ALA A 161 -7.02 8.72 -0.77
N VAL A 162 -6.45 9.89 -0.47
CA VAL A 162 -7.08 10.94 0.35
C VAL A 162 -7.79 11.97 -0.52
N TYR A 163 -7.14 12.43 -1.59
CA TYR A 163 -7.52 13.70 -2.24
C TYR A 163 -8.13 13.54 -3.64
N ASN A 164 -8.57 12.34 -4.03
CA ASN A 164 -9.18 11.99 -5.33
C ASN A 164 -8.90 13.01 -6.46
N THR A 165 -7.71 12.93 -7.04
CA THR A 165 -7.21 13.91 -8.02
C THR A 165 -7.72 13.67 -9.43
N GLN A 166 -8.40 12.55 -9.66
CA GLN A 166 -8.82 12.11 -10.99
C GLN A 166 -10.30 12.34 -11.27
N SER A 167 -11.10 12.74 -10.28
CA SER A 167 -12.49 13.13 -10.49
C SER A 167 -12.59 14.59 -10.93
N LEU A 168 -13.19 14.83 -12.11
CA LEU A 168 -13.59 16.17 -12.60
C LEU A 168 -14.85 16.69 -11.89
N GLU A 169 -15.65 15.80 -11.29
CA GLU A 169 -16.77 16.16 -10.43
C GLU A 169 -16.20 16.64 -9.10
N SER A 170 -16.44 17.93 -8.80
CA SER A 170 -16.13 18.73 -7.59
C SER A 170 -15.08 18.16 -6.63
N PRO A 171 -14.02 18.91 -6.26
CA PRO A 171 -13.03 18.45 -5.31
C PRO A 171 -13.73 18.03 -4.02
N ASP A 172 -13.73 16.73 -3.75
CA ASP A 172 -14.39 16.17 -2.58
C ASP A 172 -13.83 16.90 -1.34
N GLU A 173 -14.69 17.31 -0.40
CA GLU A 173 -14.32 18.02 0.83
C GLU A 173 -13.49 17.15 1.80
N GLN A 174 -13.07 15.97 1.33
CA GLN A 174 -12.35 15.00 2.11
C GLN A 174 -10.99 15.53 2.52
N SER A 175 -10.81 15.51 3.82
CA SER A 175 -9.60 15.94 4.49
C SER A 175 -8.88 14.70 5.00
N LEU A 176 -7.56 14.76 5.04
CA LEU A 176 -6.73 13.81 5.77
C LEU A 176 -7.26 13.51 7.19
N THR A 177 -7.92 14.48 7.79
CA THR A 177 -8.48 14.41 9.14
C THR A 177 -9.80 13.66 9.27
N SER A 178 -10.50 13.34 8.18
CA SER A 178 -11.83 12.75 8.24
C SER A 178 -11.80 11.25 8.50
N PHE A 179 -10.80 10.54 7.97
CA PHE A 179 -10.80 9.07 7.98
C PHE A 179 -9.86 8.43 9.00
N LEU A 180 -8.89 9.17 9.55
CA LEU A 180 -7.88 8.58 10.45
C LEU A 180 -8.48 8.09 11.78
N PRO A 181 -7.99 6.97 12.33
CA PRO A 181 -8.44 6.48 13.62
C PRO A 181 -7.80 7.28 14.77
N PRO A 182 -8.45 7.37 15.95
CA PRO A 182 -7.85 7.99 17.14
C PRO A 182 -6.59 7.29 17.66
N SER A 183 -6.41 6.00 17.34
CA SER A 183 -5.28 5.17 17.75
C SER A 183 -3.98 5.47 16.99
N ILE A 184 -4.05 6.23 15.90
CA ILE A 184 -2.92 6.45 14.99
C ILE A 184 -1.73 7.08 15.71
N VAL A 185 -0.53 6.55 15.45
CA VAL A 185 0.75 7.03 16.01
C VAL A 185 1.66 7.56 14.92
N SER A 186 1.70 6.90 13.77
CA SER A 186 2.56 7.25 12.63
C SER A 186 1.76 7.23 11.34
N LEU A 187 1.86 8.31 10.58
CA LEU A 187 1.22 8.47 9.28
C LEU A 187 2.30 8.73 8.23
N THR A 188 2.33 7.92 7.17
CA THR A 188 3.20 8.13 6.01
C THR A 188 2.35 8.39 4.79
N ILE A 189 2.64 9.48 4.09
CA ILE A 189 1.97 9.87 2.85
C ILE A 189 3.03 9.94 1.76
N VAL A 190 2.84 9.11 0.73
CA VAL A 190 3.69 9.12 -0.46
C VAL A 190 2.94 9.69 -1.67
N GLU A 191 3.68 10.35 -2.53
CA GLU A 191 3.09 11.03 -3.68
C GLU A 191 3.13 10.13 -4.92
N PRO A 192 2.03 10.03 -5.69
CA PRO A 192 2.06 9.41 -7.00
C PRO A 192 2.82 10.30 -8.00
N ASP A 193 3.04 9.79 -9.22
CA ASP A 193 3.70 10.56 -10.30
C ASP A 193 2.95 11.87 -10.62
N PHE A 194 1.61 11.83 -10.54
CA PHE A 194 0.70 12.98 -10.69
C PHE A 194 0.03 13.31 -9.35
N PRO A 195 0.70 14.05 -8.46
CA PRO A 195 0.19 14.33 -7.11
C PRO A 195 -0.97 15.34 -7.12
N PRO A 196 -1.80 15.36 -6.06
CA PRO A 196 -2.71 16.47 -5.80
C PRO A 196 -1.99 17.82 -5.71
N PRO A 197 -2.72 18.93 -5.88
CA PRO A 197 -2.19 20.25 -5.54
C PRO A 197 -1.61 20.24 -4.11
N PRO A 198 -0.35 20.67 -3.92
CA PRO A 198 0.34 20.62 -2.62
C PRO A 198 -0.43 21.27 -1.47
N GLU A 199 -1.25 22.28 -1.77
CA GLU A 199 -2.07 23.01 -0.80
C GLU A 199 -3.10 22.11 -0.11
N ARG A 200 -3.54 21.02 -0.75
CA ARG A 200 -4.47 20.06 -0.15
C ARG A 200 -3.82 19.29 0.98
N LEU A 201 -2.59 18.82 0.75
CA LEU A 201 -1.82 18.15 1.78
C LEU A 201 -1.50 19.13 2.90
N GLN A 202 -1.04 20.34 2.57
CA GLN A 202 -0.77 21.40 3.55
C GLN A 202 -1.99 21.68 4.45
N LYS A 203 -3.18 21.82 3.85
CA LYS A 203 -4.45 22.01 4.57
C LYS A 203 -4.78 20.81 5.45
N GLY A 204 -4.56 19.59 4.96
CA GLY A 204 -4.77 18.35 5.74
C GLY A 204 -3.86 18.26 6.96
N LEU A 205 -2.56 18.54 6.78
CA LEU A 205 -1.56 18.54 7.85
C LEU A 205 -1.85 19.63 8.90
N SER A 206 -2.15 20.85 8.44
CA SER A 206 -2.56 21.95 9.34
C SER A 206 -3.85 21.60 10.09
N GLY A 207 -4.79 20.92 9.42
CA GLY A 207 -6.02 20.41 10.02
C GLY A 207 -5.76 19.39 11.14
N LEU A 208 -4.76 18.50 11.01
CA LEU A 208 -4.37 17.58 12.09
C LEU A 208 -3.92 18.35 13.33
N ALA A 209 -3.09 19.38 13.15
CA ALA A 209 -2.60 20.21 14.26
C ALA A 209 -3.75 20.94 14.96
N ASN A 210 -4.64 21.57 14.19
CA ASN A 210 -5.77 22.33 14.73
C ASN A 210 -6.76 21.43 15.48
N LEU A 211 -7.14 20.28 14.91
CA LEU A 211 -8.04 19.34 15.58
C LEU A 211 -7.46 18.75 16.87
N ARG A 212 -6.14 18.55 16.92
CA ARG A 212 -5.48 18.15 18.15
C ARG A 212 -5.53 19.25 19.20
N ARG A 213 -5.25 20.50 18.81
CA ARG A 213 -5.26 21.67 19.71
C ARG A 213 -6.66 21.98 20.25
N GLU A 214 -7.67 21.95 19.38
CA GLU A 214 -9.02 22.45 19.67
C GLU A 214 -9.95 21.35 20.21
N GLN A 215 -9.80 20.12 19.73
CA GLN A 215 -10.74 19.01 20.01
C GLN A 215 -10.06 17.80 20.66
N GLY A 216 -8.74 17.84 20.89
CA GLY A 216 -8.00 16.70 21.44
C GLY A 216 -7.97 15.46 20.53
N ARG A 217 -8.31 15.60 19.25
CA ARG A 217 -8.27 14.48 18.28
C ARG A 217 -6.83 14.05 18.01
N PHE A 218 -6.66 12.79 17.63
CA PHE A 218 -5.35 12.16 17.35
C PHE A 218 -4.34 12.30 18.49
N PRO A 219 -4.71 11.98 19.75
CA PRO A 219 -3.85 12.21 20.91
C PRO A 219 -2.55 11.40 20.88
N ARG A 220 -2.51 10.33 20.08
CA ARG A 220 -1.37 9.41 19.95
C ARG A 220 -0.48 9.71 18.75
N LEU A 221 -0.91 10.57 17.82
CA LEU A 221 -0.15 10.86 16.61
C LEU A 221 1.14 11.58 17.00
N LYS A 222 2.28 11.01 16.64
CA LYS A 222 3.60 11.56 16.98
C LYS A 222 4.38 11.97 15.75
N ARG A 223 4.11 11.33 14.61
CA ARG A 223 4.91 11.49 13.40
C ARG A 223 4.05 11.47 12.15
N VAL A 224 4.31 12.44 11.29
CA VAL A 224 3.90 12.42 9.89
C VAL A 224 5.17 12.38 9.04
N THR A 225 5.24 11.44 8.11
CA THR A 225 6.33 11.35 7.14
C THR A 225 5.79 11.58 5.75
N CYS A 226 6.34 12.56 5.05
CA CYS A 226 6.03 12.87 3.66
C CYS A 226 7.19 12.45 2.76
N ASP A 227 6.90 12.28 1.48
CA ASP A 227 7.95 12.01 0.49
C ASP A 227 8.88 13.22 0.29
N VAL A 228 10.15 13.01 -0.06
CA VAL A 228 11.20 14.05 -0.21
C VAL A 228 10.96 14.98 -1.40
N LYS A 229 10.00 14.68 -2.26
CA LYS A 229 9.54 15.61 -3.30
C LYS A 229 9.05 16.87 -2.58
N LYS A 230 9.80 17.99 -2.65
CA LYS A 230 9.38 19.26 -2.03
C LYS A 230 8.01 19.65 -2.57
N LEU A 231 7.02 19.79 -1.68
CA LEU A 231 5.64 20.06 -2.07
C LEU A 231 5.29 21.54 -1.94
N PHE A 232 5.74 22.22 -0.88
CA PHE A 232 5.44 23.65 -0.65
C PHE A 232 6.47 24.30 0.30
N ASP A 233 6.31 25.60 0.61
CA ASP A 233 7.05 26.25 1.71
C ASP A 233 6.46 25.77 3.06
N GLU A 234 7.18 24.84 3.69
CA GLU A 234 6.67 24.00 4.78
C GLU A 234 6.88 24.60 6.17
N SER A 235 7.60 25.72 6.27
CA SER A 235 8.00 26.34 7.54
C SER A 235 6.82 26.52 8.51
N HIS A 236 5.71 27.06 8.00
CA HIS A 236 4.50 27.27 8.80
C HIS A 236 3.82 25.97 9.25
N THR A 237 3.76 24.95 8.39
CA THR A 237 3.10 23.68 8.69
C THR A 237 3.90 22.85 9.69
N GLU A 238 5.23 22.85 9.54
CA GLU A 238 6.16 22.21 10.48
C GLU A 238 6.04 22.82 11.88
N ASP A 239 6.00 24.15 11.97
CA ASP A 239 5.81 24.87 13.23
C ASP A 239 4.47 24.50 13.89
N LEU A 240 3.37 24.46 13.12
CA LEU A 240 2.04 24.11 13.64
C LEU A 240 1.98 22.68 14.20
N LEU A 241 2.55 21.71 13.49
CA LEU A 241 2.60 20.32 13.94
C LEU A 241 3.48 20.18 15.18
N SER A 242 4.64 20.84 15.19
CA SER A 242 5.59 20.80 16.30
C SER A 242 5.00 21.36 17.59
N GLN A 243 4.21 22.44 17.51
CA GLN A 243 3.51 23.04 18.66
C GLN A 243 2.55 22.07 19.36
N VAL A 244 2.00 21.10 18.63
CA VAL A 244 1.11 20.07 19.19
C VAL A 244 1.82 18.72 19.39
N GLY A 245 3.15 18.69 19.27
CA GLY A 245 3.97 17.49 19.51
C GLY A 245 3.89 16.44 18.40
N ILE A 246 3.63 16.86 17.15
CA ILE A 246 3.71 16.00 15.96
C ILE A 246 4.96 16.39 15.18
N GLY A 247 5.89 15.45 14.99
CA GLY A 247 7.05 15.64 14.12
C GLY A 247 6.67 15.46 12.64
N LEU A 248 7.20 16.32 11.79
CA LEU A 248 7.12 16.19 10.33
C LEU A 248 8.49 15.76 9.80
N GLU A 249 8.53 14.66 9.06
CA GLU A 249 9.75 14.10 8.48
C GLU A 249 9.61 13.97 6.96
N TYR A 250 10.72 14.15 6.24
CA TYR A 250 10.79 13.92 4.80
C TYR A 250 11.70 12.73 4.51
N LYS A 251 11.18 11.74 3.80
CA LYS A 251 11.93 10.52 3.46
C LYS A 251 11.55 10.00 2.08
N GLU A 252 12.56 9.62 1.29
CA GLU A 252 12.34 8.95 0.01
C GLU A 252 11.92 7.50 0.27
N PHE A 253 10.91 7.04 -0.47
CA PHE A 253 10.42 5.67 -0.41
C PHE A 253 10.67 4.96 -1.74
N PRO A 254 11.88 4.45 -2.00
CA PRO A 254 12.17 3.73 -3.23
C PRO A 254 11.51 2.33 -3.18
N ARG A 255 10.99 1.89 -4.33
CA ARG A 255 10.57 0.52 -4.61
C ARG A 255 11.62 -0.19 -5.45
N SER A 256 11.51 -1.50 -5.57
CA SER A 256 12.39 -2.29 -6.44
C SER A 256 12.35 -1.86 -7.91
N ASP A 257 11.24 -1.25 -8.36
CA ASP A 257 10.99 -0.80 -9.72
C ASP A 257 10.92 0.74 -9.85
N TRP A 258 11.07 1.51 -8.77
CA TRP A 258 10.85 2.96 -8.79
C TRP A 258 11.66 3.70 -7.73
N ALA A 259 12.22 4.85 -8.07
CA ALA A 259 12.88 5.79 -7.15
C ALA A 259 12.88 7.19 -7.79
N TYR A 260 12.97 8.26 -6.99
CA TYR A 260 13.08 9.62 -7.56
C TYR A 260 14.39 9.80 -8.30
N ASN A 261 15.45 9.16 -7.82
CA ASN A 261 16.71 9.11 -8.52
C ASN A 261 16.85 7.77 -9.28
N ARG A 262 16.44 7.77 -10.56
CA ARG A 262 16.52 6.58 -11.44
C ARG A 262 17.95 6.07 -11.63
N GLU A 263 18.97 6.88 -11.41
CA GLU A 263 20.38 6.44 -11.44
C GLU A 263 20.68 5.32 -10.41
N ARG A 264 19.91 5.25 -9.30
CA ARG A 264 20.05 4.20 -8.29
C ARG A 264 19.40 2.87 -8.67
N LEU A 265 18.44 2.87 -9.60
CA LEU A 265 17.77 1.63 -10.05
C LEU A 265 18.67 0.80 -10.98
N VAL A 266 19.58 1.47 -11.71
CA VAL A 266 20.53 0.83 -12.64
C VAL A 266 21.58 -0.05 -11.92
N ALA A 267 21.78 0.14 -10.61
CA ALA A 267 22.65 -0.71 -9.80
C ALA A 267 22.02 -2.06 -9.40
N SER A 268 20.72 -2.25 -9.67
CA SER A 268 20.05 -3.54 -9.52
C SER A 268 20.25 -4.37 -10.77
N SER A 269 20.88 -5.54 -10.63
CA SER A 269 21.13 -6.50 -11.71
C SER A 269 19.86 -7.03 -12.42
N PHE A 270 18.67 -6.57 -12.03
CA PHE A 270 17.38 -6.91 -12.64
C PHE A 270 17.05 -6.08 -13.89
N ILE A 271 17.56 -4.85 -14.03
CA ILE A 271 17.19 -3.99 -15.18
C ILE A 271 18.10 -4.23 -16.39
N SER A 272 19.35 -4.65 -16.17
CA SER A 272 20.31 -4.92 -17.27
C SER A 272 19.90 -6.06 -18.22
N SER A 273 18.90 -6.87 -17.87
CA SER A 273 18.39 -7.95 -18.75
C SER A 273 17.19 -7.55 -19.60
N LEU A 274 16.69 -6.31 -19.47
CA LEU A 274 15.64 -5.75 -20.32
C LEU A 274 16.25 -4.63 -21.18
N SER A 275 17.15 -5.00 -22.09
CA SER A 275 17.51 -4.14 -23.21
C SER A 275 16.32 -4.08 -24.16
N ILE A 276 15.49 -3.05 -24.01
CA ILE A 276 14.61 -2.60 -25.08
C ILE A 276 15.47 -1.66 -25.91
N ASP A 277 15.68 -2.01 -27.18
CA ASP A 277 16.44 -1.19 -28.11
C ASP A 277 15.77 0.19 -28.26
N ASP A 278 16.58 1.25 -28.18
CA ASP A 278 16.19 2.68 -28.18
C ASP A 278 15.55 3.18 -29.50
N GLU A 279 15.13 2.30 -30.42
CA GLU A 279 14.63 2.69 -31.75
C GLU A 279 13.10 2.81 -31.90
N ASP A 280 12.30 2.47 -30.89
CA ASP A 280 10.82 2.47 -31.01
C ASP A 280 10.10 3.61 -30.25
N LEU A 281 10.72 4.80 -30.12
CA LEU A 281 10.00 6.00 -29.71
C LEU A 281 9.35 6.68 -30.93
N PRO A 282 8.01 6.76 -31.04
CA PRO A 282 7.37 7.51 -32.12
C PRO A 282 7.62 9.01 -31.94
N THR A 283 8.40 9.61 -32.82
CA THR A 283 8.46 11.06 -33.04
C THR A 283 7.13 11.56 -33.60
N ALA A 284 6.21 11.91 -32.72
CA ALA A 284 5.14 12.87 -33.01
C ALA A 284 4.85 13.64 -31.72
N TRP A 285 4.45 14.90 -31.84
CA TRP A 285 4.31 15.93 -30.79
C TRP A 285 5.58 16.78 -30.52
N LEU A 286 6.05 17.44 -31.57
CA LEU A 286 6.46 18.86 -31.48
C LEU A 286 5.20 19.74 -31.60
#